data_AF-A0A7K5AFZ9-F1
#
_entry.id   AF-A0A7K5AFZ9-F1
#
_cell.length_a   1.000
_cell.length_b   1.000
_cell.length_c   1.000
_cell.angle_alpha   90.00
_cell.angle_beta   90.00
_cell.angle_gamma   90.00
#
_symmetry.space_group_name_H-M   'P 1'
#
loop_
_entity.id
_entity.type
_entity.pdbx_description
1 polymer ?
#
loop_
_entity_poly.entity_id
_entity_poly.type
_entity_poly.pdbx_seq_one_letter_code
_entity_poly.pdbx_strand_id
1 'polypeptide(L)'
;TEDPRRKLILLKYSKGNYTNYMQERTRFHKLDFSLEILNTSRQDRQLYEYIVSEGPEEKVWQIKLEVYEPVSKPRIQILNWTLANGSCAVTLNCTAERGDNITYSWSSQNTTTSGLCSHNSSLLHLSYAPQNASITYTCKATNPVSSWVVVFNTSECSYEQGGNSPVATLGLSNLLMLLLLYKGI
;
A
#
# COMPACT_ATOMS: atom_id res chain seq x y z
N THR A 1 8.49 31.16 20.15
CA THR A 1 7.07 31.36 19.83
C THR A 1 6.92 31.30 18.33
N GLU A 2 6.44 30.16 17.81
CA GLU A 2 6.30 29.92 16.38
C GLU A 2 4.89 30.31 15.95
N ASP A 3 4.78 31.23 14.99
CA ASP A 3 3.50 31.73 14.46
C ASP A 3 2.80 30.61 13.67
N PRO A 4 1.55 30.22 14.04
CA PRO A 4 0.80 29.16 13.36
C PRO A 4 0.44 29.44 11.90
N ARG A 5 0.76 30.63 11.36
CA ARG A 5 0.63 30.96 9.92
C ARG A 5 1.96 31.02 9.17
N ARG A 6 3.09 30.69 9.80
CA ARG A 6 4.41 30.79 9.16
C ARG A 6 4.59 29.66 8.15
N LYS A 7 4.21 29.92 6.91
CA LYS A 7 4.47 29.01 5.77
C LYS A 7 5.96 28.93 5.51
N LEU A 8 6.46 27.72 5.27
CA LEU A 8 7.87 27.50 4.99
C LEU A 8 8.15 27.76 3.51
N ILE A 9 9.09 28.66 3.26
CA ILE A 9 9.56 28.96 1.90
C ILE A 9 10.62 27.92 1.55
N LEU A 10 10.44 27.20 0.44
CA LEU A 10 11.42 26.24 -0.07
C LEU A 10 12.52 26.96 -0.85
N LEU A 11 12.09 27.76 -1.82
CA LEU A 11 12.94 28.29 -2.88
C LEU A 11 12.42 29.66 -3.31
N LYS A 12 13.35 30.60 -3.53
CA LYS A 12 13.09 31.81 -4.30
C LYS A 12 13.92 31.79 -5.57
N TYR A 13 13.30 31.94 -6.73
CA TYR A 13 13.97 32.07 -8.03
C TYR A 13 13.84 33.49 -8.55
N SER A 14 14.93 34.10 -9.00
CA SER A 14 14.95 35.48 -9.49
C SER A 14 16.08 35.68 -10.51
N LYS A 15 15.72 36.16 -11.71
CA LYS A 15 16.67 36.58 -12.76
C LYS A 15 17.81 35.58 -13.03
N GLY A 16 17.52 34.29 -13.08
CA GLY A 16 18.52 33.23 -13.32
C GLY A 16 19.23 32.70 -12.07
N ASN A 17 18.99 33.29 -10.91
CA ASN A 17 19.54 32.88 -9.62
C ASN A 17 18.45 32.27 -8.74
N TYR A 18 18.87 31.55 -7.70
CA TYR A 18 17.96 30.99 -6.70
C TYR A 18 18.55 31.09 -5.29
N THR A 19 17.65 31.20 -4.32
CA THR A 19 17.94 31.04 -2.89
C THR A 19 17.16 29.83 -2.41
N ASN A 20 17.87 28.81 -1.93
CA ASN A 20 17.27 27.64 -1.30
C ASN A 20 17.28 27.84 0.22
N TYR A 21 16.10 28.02 0.80
CA TYR A 21 15.96 28.26 2.25
C TYR A 21 16.00 26.97 3.06
N MET A 22 16.01 25.80 2.39
CA MET A 22 16.07 24.48 3.00
C MET A 22 17.25 23.63 2.49
N GLN A 23 18.37 24.26 2.16
CA GLN A 23 19.53 23.62 1.51
C GLN A 23 20.02 22.32 2.16
N GLU A 24 19.89 22.17 3.48
CA GLU A 24 20.34 20.97 4.22
C GLU A 24 19.45 19.75 3.95
N ARG A 25 18.21 19.98 3.51
CA ARG A 25 17.19 18.94 3.31
C ARG A 25 16.59 18.96 1.91
N THR A 26 17.10 19.79 0.99
CA THR A 26 16.58 19.86 -0.37
C THR A 26 17.69 20.00 -1.40
N ARG A 27 17.44 19.44 -2.59
CA ARG A 27 18.31 19.56 -3.74
C ARG A 27 17.52 20.15 -4.91
N PHE A 28 17.89 21.36 -5.30
CA PHE A 28 17.28 22.04 -6.45
C PHE A 28 18.11 21.79 -7.71
N HIS A 29 17.45 21.32 -8.76
CA HIS A 29 18.05 21.05 -10.06
C HIS A 29 17.72 22.18 -11.02
N LYS A 30 18.73 23.02 -11.32
CA LYS A 30 18.54 24.22 -12.14
C LYS A 30 18.12 23.94 -13.58
N LEU A 31 18.43 22.76 -14.11
CA LEU A 31 18.26 22.44 -15.52
C LEU A 31 16.78 22.20 -15.88
N ASP A 32 16.06 21.51 -15.00
CA ASP A 32 14.66 21.11 -15.19
C ASP A 32 13.71 21.73 -14.16
N PHE A 33 14.24 22.57 -13.26
CA PHE A 33 13.51 23.22 -12.18
C PHE A 33 12.86 22.26 -11.19
N SER A 34 13.37 21.03 -11.09
CA SER A 34 12.90 20.06 -10.10
C SER A 34 13.52 20.31 -8.72
N LEU A 35 12.77 19.97 -7.67
CA LEU A 35 13.20 20.07 -6.28
C LEU A 35 13.00 18.72 -5.60
N GLU A 36 14.10 18.17 -5.08
CA GLU A 36 14.06 16.99 -4.20
C GLU A 36 14.03 17.44 -2.75
N ILE A 37 13.19 16.79 -1.93
CA ILE A 37 13.22 16.91 -0.48
C ILE A 37 13.81 15.60 0.06
N LEU A 38 14.91 15.70 0.77
CA LEU A 38 15.70 14.58 1.28
C LEU A 38 15.20 14.15 2.66
N ASN A 39 15.27 12.85 2.94
CA ASN A 39 14.92 12.26 4.24
C ASN A 39 13.55 12.77 4.74
N THR A 40 12.51 12.55 3.93
CA THR A 40 11.16 12.99 4.25
C THR A 40 10.62 12.28 5.50
N SER A 41 9.86 13.02 6.27
CA SER A 41 9.26 12.60 7.53
C SER A 41 7.81 13.05 7.60
N ARG A 42 7.03 12.50 8.53
CA ARG A 42 5.62 12.88 8.71
C ARG A 42 5.44 14.37 9.01
N GLN A 43 6.43 14.97 9.68
CA GLN A 43 6.45 16.38 10.05
C GLN A 43 6.55 17.30 8.84
N ASP A 44 7.04 16.80 7.71
CA ASP A 44 7.15 17.59 6.48
C ASP A 44 5.79 17.73 5.77
N ARG A 45 4.73 17.04 6.24
CA ARG A 45 3.36 17.11 5.69
C ARG A 45 2.71 18.45 6.00
N GLN A 46 2.94 19.44 5.15
CA GLN A 46 2.41 20.80 5.32
C GLN A 46 2.36 21.57 4.00
N LEU A 47 1.95 22.83 4.08
CA LEU A 47 1.98 23.76 2.96
C LEU A 47 3.33 24.47 2.90
N TYR A 48 3.97 24.41 1.74
CA TYR A 48 5.19 25.13 1.41
C TYR A 48 4.91 26.23 0.39
N GLU A 49 5.77 27.23 0.38
CA GLU A 49 5.78 28.28 -0.61
C GLU A 49 7.04 28.24 -1.48
N TYR A 50 6.89 28.52 -2.77
CA TYR A 50 8.01 28.87 -3.64
C TYR A 50 7.72 30.19 -4.34
N ILE A 51 8.74 31.02 -4.45
CA ILE A 51 8.62 32.41 -4.90
C ILE A 51 9.35 32.55 -6.22
N VAL A 52 8.70 33.16 -7.20
CA VAL A 52 9.32 33.51 -8.49
C VAL A 52 9.23 35.02 -8.66
N SER A 53 10.39 35.67 -8.79
CA SER A 53 10.50 37.09 -9.07
C SER A 53 10.73 37.33 -10.56
N GLU A 54 9.84 38.09 -11.18
CA GLU A 54 9.88 38.47 -12.59
C GLU A 54 9.86 40.01 -12.68
N GLY A 55 11.04 40.63 -12.79
CA GLY A 55 11.15 42.08 -12.73
C GLY A 55 10.79 42.63 -11.33
N PRO A 56 9.85 43.58 -11.21
CA PRO A 56 9.37 44.09 -9.91
C PRO A 56 8.29 43.20 -9.28
N GLU A 57 7.73 42.24 -10.00
CA GLU A 57 6.67 41.38 -9.51
C GLU A 57 7.21 40.13 -8.81
N GLU A 58 6.58 39.76 -7.70
CA GLU A 58 6.79 38.48 -7.03
C GLU A 58 5.52 37.64 -7.07
N LYS A 59 5.64 36.44 -7.63
CA LYS A 59 4.57 35.43 -7.64
C LYS A 59 4.88 34.39 -6.57
N VAL A 60 3.94 34.22 -5.64
CA VAL A 60 4.01 33.21 -4.57
C VAL A 60 3.12 32.04 -4.94
N TRP A 61 3.72 30.86 -4.99
CA TRP A 61 3.02 29.61 -5.24
C TRP A 61 3.01 28.75 -4.00
N GLN A 62 1.93 27.99 -3.82
CA GLN A 62 1.74 27.12 -2.66
C GLN A 62 1.64 25.66 -3.09
N ILE A 63 2.40 24.79 -2.43
CA ILE A 63 2.40 23.35 -2.64
C ILE A 63 2.12 22.67 -1.32
N LYS A 64 1.12 21.78 -1.29
CA LYS A 64 0.87 20.93 -0.13
C LYS A 64 1.64 19.63 -0.30
N LEU A 65 2.56 19.36 0.62
CA LEU A 65 3.28 18.09 0.66
C LEU A 65 2.45 17.06 1.43
N GLU A 66 2.20 15.91 0.80
CA GLU A 66 1.64 14.74 1.45
C GLU A 66 2.74 13.69 1.59
N VAL A 67 2.91 13.12 2.79
CA VAL A 67 3.95 12.14 3.08
C VAL A 67 3.30 10.82 3.44
N TYR A 68 3.59 9.79 2.65
CA TYR A 68 3.04 8.45 2.77
C TYR A 68 4.12 7.47 3.26
N GLU A 69 3.77 6.62 4.21
CA GLU A 69 4.54 5.42 4.48
C GLU A 69 4.41 4.45 3.29
N PRO A 70 5.53 3.93 2.75
CA PRO A 70 5.48 2.93 1.68
C PRO A 70 4.74 1.67 2.12
N VAL A 71 3.97 1.10 1.20
CA VAL A 71 3.27 -0.16 1.37
C VAL A 71 4.30 -1.27 1.59
N SER A 72 4.12 -2.04 2.67
CA SER A 72 4.87 -3.28 2.88
C SER A 72 4.37 -4.40 1.99
N LYS A 73 5.19 -5.43 1.74
CA LYS A 73 4.75 -6.62 0.98
C LYS A 73 3.49 -7.23 1.63
N PRO A 74 2.36 -7.30 0.93
CA PRO A 74 1.12 -7.82 1.49
C PRO A 74 1.16 -9.34 1.63
N ARG A 75 0.31 -9.87 2.50
CA ARG A 75 0.08 -11.30 2.68
C ARG A 75 -1.34 -11.63 2.26
N ILE A 76 -1.50 -12.76 1.59
CA ILE A 76 -2.80 -13.33 1.27
C ILE A 76 -3.09 -14.42 2.30
N GLN A 77 -4.24 -14.30 2.95
CA GLN A 77 -4.74 -15.26 3.93
C GLN A 77 -6.04 -15.88 3.41
N ILE A 78 -6.20 -17.17 3.65
CA ILE A 78 -7.47 -17.86 3.43
C ILE A 78 -8.28 -17.70 4.71
N LEU A 79 -9.41 -16.99 4.63
CA LEU A 79 -10.28 -16.78 5.78
C LEU A 79 -11.23 -17.96 5.98
N ASN A 80 -11.76 -18.51 4.88
CA ASN A 80 -12.60 -19.70 4.89
C ASN A 80 -12.58 -20.39 3.53
N TRP A 81 -12.97 -21.66 3.53
CA TRP A 81 -13.29 -22.38 2.32
C TRP A 81 -14.36 -23.44 2.60
N THR A 82 -15.14 -23.78 1.58
CA THR A 82 -16.13 -24.85 1.61
C THR A 82 -16.14 -25.60 0.30
N LEU A 83 -16.25 -26.93 0.36
CA LEU A 83 -16.45 -27.79 -0.80
C LEU A 83 -17.85 -28.37 -0.74
N ALA A 84 -18.73 -27.96 -1.64
CA ALA A 84 -20.11 -28.42 -1.70
C ALA A 84 -20.55 -28.56 -3.16
N ASN A 85 -21.29 -29.63 -3.46
CA ASN A 85 -21.90 -29.87 -4.78
C ASN A 85 -20.91 -29.75 -5.97
N GLY A 86 -19.65 -30.17 -5.77
CA GLY A 86 -18.63 -30.10 -6.82
C GLY A 86 -18.08 -28.69 -7.09
N SER A 87 -18.35 -27.71 -6.22
CA SER A 87 -17.77 -26.37 -6.24
C SER A 87 -17.03 -26.06 -4.94
N CYS A 88 -15.87 -25.43 -5.06
CA CYS A 88 -15.08 -24.91 -3.96
C CYS A 88 -15.31 -23.41 -3.86
N ALA A 89 -15.87 -22.95 -2.73
CA ALA A 89 -15.97 -21.54 -2.41
C ALA A 89 -14.85 -21.15 -1.44
N VAL A 90 -14.12 -20.07 -1.71
CA VAL A 90 -12.98 -19.61 -0.89
C VAL A 90 -13.13 -18.10 -0.65
N THR A 91 -12.88 -17.67 0.57
CA THR A 91 -12.70 -16.25 0.89
C THR A 91 -11.24 -15.96 1.20
N LEU A 92 -10.65 -15.05 0.43
CA LEU A 92 -9.28 -14.58 0.60
C LEU A 92 -9.27 -13.17 1.17
N ASN A 93 -8.24 -12.85 1.95
CA ASN A 93 -7.95 -11.51 2.41
C ASN A 93 -6.50 -11.14 2.11
N CYS A 94 -6.30 -10.03 1.43
CA CYS A 94 -4.98 -9.49 1.13
C CYS A 94 -4.75 -8.22 1.94
N THR A 95 -3.75 -8.23 2.81
CA THR A 95 -3.44 -7.09 3.68
C THR A 95 -1.94 -6.85 3.77
N ALA A 96 -1.56 -5.57 3.79
CA ALA A 96 -0.21 -5.13 4.11
C ALA A 96 -0.14 -4.71 5.58
N GLU A 97 0.96 -5.03 6.26
CA GLU A 97 1.17 -4.69 7.68
C GLU A 97 1.46 -3.19 7.87
N ARG A 98 2.09 -2.54 6.87
CA ARG A 98 2.43 -1.12 6.87
C ARG A 98 2.05 -0.43 5.55
N GLY A 99 1.85 0.88 5.65
CA GLY A 99 1.52 1.78 4.55
C GLY A 99 0.26 2.59 4.81
N ASP A 100 0.16 3.79 4.21
CA ASP A 100 -1.03 4.63 4.34
C ASP A 100 -1.95 4.56 3.13
N ASN A 101 -3.25 4.78 3.38
CA ASN A 101 -4.29 4.92 2.36
C ASN A 101 -4.18 3.84 1.27
N ILE A 102 -3.95 2.60 1.72
CA ILE A 102 -3.69 1.48 0.84
C ILE A 102 -5.00 1.13 0.11
N THR A 103 -4.93 1.10 -1.21
CA THR A 103 -5.98 0.56 -2.06
C THR A 103 -5.60 -0.86 -2.47
N TYR A 104 -6.55 -1.78 -2.37
CA TYR A 104 -6.39 -3.17 -2.76
C TYR A 104 -7.19 -3.47 -4.00
N SER A 105 -6.63 -4.27 -4.90
CA SER A 105 -7.33 -4.78 -6.06
C SER A 105 -6.90 -6.19 -6.40
N TRP A 106 -7.84 -6.99 -6.89
CA TRP A 106 -7.56 -8.33 -7.39
C TRP A 106 -7.60 -8.36 -8.92
N SER A 107 -6.87 -9.30 -9.50
CA SER A 107 -6.98 -9.68 -10.91
C SER A 107 -6.64 -11.15 -11.09
N SER A 108 -7.21 -11.79 -12.11
CA SER A 108 -6.82 -13.13 -12.53
C SER A 108 -5.75 -13.05 -13.62
N GLN A 109 -4.76 -13.93 -13.57
CA GLN A 109 -3.72 -13.99 -14.61
C GLN A 109 -4.22 -14.67 -15.90
N ASN A 110 -5.26 -15.50 -15.81
CA ASN A 110 -5.83 -16.22 -16.94
C ASN A 110 -6.87 -15.35 -17.67
N THR A 111 -6.61 -15.05 -18.94
CA THR A 111 -7.43 -14.20 -19.83
C THR A 111 -8.87 -14.70 -20.01
N THR A 112 -9.09 -16.01 -19.92
CA THR A 112 -10.42 -16.65 -19.94
C THR A 112 -11.24 -16.39 -18.67
N THR A 113 -10.62 -15.93 -17.58
CA THR A 113 -11.27 -15.62 -16.29
C THR A 113 -11.19 -14.14 -15.91
N SER A 114 -10.71 -13.28 -16.82
CA SER A 114 -10.49 -11.85 -16.54
C SER A 114 -11.76 -11.08 -16.14
N GLY A 115 -12.94 -11.55 -16.56
CA GLY A 115 -14.22 -10.98 -16.15
C GLY A 115 -14.66 -11.34 -14.72
N LEU A 116 -14.01 -12.31 -14.07
CA LEU A 116 -14.48 -12.86 -12.79
C LEU A 116 -13.89 -12.13 -11.56
N CYS A 117 -12.79 -11.38 -11.71
CA CYS A 117 -11.95 -11.01 -10.55
C CYS A 117 -11.35 -9.61 -10.56
N SER A 118 -11.97 -8.62 -11.22
CA SER A 118 -11.65 -7.21 -10.97
C SER A 118 -12.43 -6.73 -9.74
N HIS A 119 -11.83 -6.86 -8.56
CA HIS A 119 -12.47 -6.48 -7.30
C HIS A 119 -11.59 -5.50 -6.53
N ASN A 120 -12.12 -4.31 -6.23
CA ASN A 120 -11.42 -3.24 -5.53
C ASN A 120 -11.63 -3.35 -4.01
N SER A 121 -11.12 -4.44 -3.42
CA SER A 121 -11.16 -4.68 -1.98
C SER A 121 -10.00 -5.57 -1.55
N SER A 122 -9.67 -5.55 -0.26
CA SER A 122 -8.75 -6.51 0.35
C SER A 122 -9.33 -7.93 0.31
N LEU A 123 -10.66 -8.04 0.38
CA LEU A 123 -11.38 -9.31 0.35
C LEU A 123 -11.70 -9.74 -1.08
N LEU A 124 -11.55 -11.03 -1.34
CA LEU A 124 -11.95 -11.67 -2.58
C LEU A 124 -12.72 -12.96 -2.27
N HIS A 125 -13.92 -13.06 -2.80
CA HIS A 125 -14.73 -14.28 -2.75
C HIS A 125 -14.66 -14.98 -4.09
N LEU A 126 -14.30 -16.26 -4.08
CA LEU A 126 -14.12 -17.09 -5.26
C LEU A 126 -15.01 -18.32 -5.14
N SER A 127 -15.57 -18.76 -6.27
CA SER A 127 -16.23 -20.05 -6.39
C SER A 127 -15.77 -20.70 -7.69
N TYR A 128 -15.18 -21.88 -7.60
CA TYR A 128 -14.65 -22.61 -8.75
C TYR A 128 -14.81 -24.11 -8.60
N ALA A 129 -15.02 -24.82 -9.70
CA ALA A 129 -14.99 -26.28 -9.72
C ALA A 129 -13.55 -26.74 -9.35
N PRO A 130 -13.37 -27.73 -8.46
CA PRO A 130 -12.04 -28.20 -8.06
C PRO A 130 -11.19 -28.73 -9.23
N GLN A 131 -11.82 -29.12 -10.35
CA GLN A 131 -11.11 -29.53 -11.56
C GLN A 131 -10.42 -28.36 -12.29
N ASN A 132 -10.80 -27.11 -11.99
CA ASN A 132 -10.14 -25.90 -12.47
C ASN A 132 -8.97 -25.48 -11.55
N ALA A 133 -8.22 -26.46 -11.03
CA ALA A 133 -7.26 -26.37 -9.91
C ALA A 133 -6.04 -25.45 -10.12
N SER A 134 -5.99 -24.61 -11.14
CA SER A 134 -4.82 -23.75 -11.41
C SER A 134 -5.20 -22.34 -11.87
N ILE A 135 -6.23 -21.76 -11.24
CA ILE A 135 -6.48 -20.33 -11.45
C ILE A 135 -5.53 -19.55 -10.54
N THR A 136 -4.71 -18.73 -11.17
CA THR A 136 -3.76 -17.86 -10.48
C THR A 136 -4.36 -16.48 -10.28
N TYR A 137 -4.44 -16.04 -9.03
CA TYR A 137 -4.94 -14.73 -8.64
C TYR A 137 -3.81 -13.85 -8.16
N THR A 138 -3.91 -12.56 -8.46
CA THR A 138 -2.95 -11.56 -8.01
C THR A 138 -3.66 -10.51 -7.18
N CYS A 139 -3.15 -10.26 -5.98
CA CYS A 139 -3.53 -9.08 -5.21
C CYS A 139 -2.51 -7.98 -5.45
N LYS A 140 -2.99 -6.77 -5.74
CA LYS A 140 -2.22 -5.54 -5.73
C LYS A 140 -2.60 -4.72 -4.50
N ALA A 141 -1.60 -4.25 -3.76
CA ALA A 141 -1.74 -3.28 -2.68
C ALA A 141 -0.93 -2.04 -3.05
N THR A 142 -1.55 -0.86 -3.09
CA THR A 142 -0.91 0.35 -3.61
C THR A 142 -1.32 1.61 -2.86
N ASN A 143 -0.40 2.55 -2.78
CA ASN A 143 -0.67 3.94 -2.41
C ASN A 143 0.07 4.87 -3.39
N PRO A 144 -0.01 6.21 -3.25
CA PRO A 144 0.59 7.15 -4.20
C PRO A 144 2.11 7.02 -4.40
N VAL A 145 2.83 6.44 -3.44
CA VAL A 145 4.31 6.35 -3.47
C VAL A 145 4.85 4.95 -3.74
N SER A 146 4.02 3.91 -3.64
CA SER A 146 4.48 2.52 -3.72
C SER A 146 3.37 1.53 -4.07
N SER A 147 3.76 0.40 -4.67
CA SER A 147 2.85 -0.67 -5.07
C SER A 147 3.53 -2.02 -4.90
N TRP A 148 2.78 -2.99 -4.39
CA TRP A 148 3.16 -4.41 -4.33
C TRP A 148 2.13 -5.27 -5.04
N VAL A 149 2.61 -6.35 -5.67
CA VAL A 149 1.76 -7.40 -6.23
C VAL A 149 2.22 -8.73 -5.66
N VAL A 150 1.27 -9.53 -5.20
CA VAL A 150 1.52 -10.89 -4.71
C VAL A 150 0.57 -11.87 -5.38
N VAL A 151 1.08 -13.07 -5.63
CA VAL A 151 0.39 -14.13 -6.36
C VAL A 151 -0.14 -15.18 -5.38
N PHE A 152 -1.36 -15.64 -5.63
CA PHE A 152 -1.99 -16.75 -4.93
C PHE A 152 -2.41 -17.83 -5.93
N ASN A 153 -1.96 -19.05 -5.66
CA ASN A 153 -2.31 -20.23 -6.44
C ASN A 153 -3.36 -21.03 -5.67
N THR A 154 -4.46 -21.38 -6.33
CA THR A 154 -5.53 -22.18 -5.74
C THR A 154 -5.12 -23.65 -5.63
N SER A 155 -4.62 -24.11 -4.48
CA SER A 155 -4.26 -25.53 -4.26
C SER A 155 -5.09 -26.26 -3.20
N GLU A 156 -5.78 -25.52 -2.33
CA GLU A 156 -6.38 -26.09 -1.11
C GLU A 156 -7.57 -27.03 -1.37
N CYS A 157 -8.31 -26.83 -2.46
CA CYS A 157 -9.42 -27.70 -2.84
C CYS A 157 -8.97 -28.86 -3.75
N SER A 158 -7.77 -29.39 -3.55
CA SER A 158 -7.31 -30.61 -4.24
C SER A 158 -8.06 -31.82 -3.70
N TYR A 159 -8.60 -32.65 -4.61
CA TYR A 159 -9.21 -33.93 -4.23
C TYR A 159 -8.11 -34.86 -3.71
N GLU A 160 -7.91 -34.96 -2.39
CA GLU A 160 -7.36 -36.19 -1.82
C GLU A 160 -8.50 -37.17 -1.58
N GLN A 161 -8.35 -38.37 -2.16
CA GLN A 161 -9.29 -39.48 -2.04
C GLN A 161 -9.45 -39.92 -0.58
N GLY A 162 -10.72 -40.01 -0.17
CA GLY A 162 -11.29 -40.86 0.89
C GLY A 162 -10.39 -41.46 1.97
N GLY A 163 -10.65 -41.05 3.22
CA GLY A 163 -10.28 -41.84 4.40
C GLY A 163 -10.47 -41.04 5.69
N ASN A 164 -11.51 -41.37 6.46
CA ASN A 164 -11.80 -40.95 7.84
C ASN A 164 -11.34 -39.55 8.29
N SER A 165 -12.32 -38.67 8.54
CA SER A 165 -12.14 -37.51 9.43
C SER A 165 -11.40 -37.92 10.72
N PRO A 166 -10.30 -37.25 11.10
CA PRO A 166 -10.00 -37.15 12.51
C PRO A 166 -11.02 -36.15 13.07
N VAL A 167 -11.88 -36.63 13.97
CA VAL A 167 -12.57 -35.74 14.91
C VAL A 167 -11.48 -34.96 15.64
N ALA A 168 -11.31 -33.68 15.29
CA ALA A 168 -10.49 -32.77 16.07
C ALA A 168 -11.22 -32.54 17.39
N THR A 169 -10.86 -33.33 18.39
CA THR A 169 -11.20 -33.08 19.79
C THR A 169 -10.68 -31.69 20.15
N LEU A 170 -11.59 -30.82 20.59
CA LEU A 170 -11.25 -29.49 21.10
C LEU A 170 -10.42 -29.66 22.39
N GLY A 171 -9.10 -29.69 22.22
CA GLY A 171 -8.16 -29.52 23.33
C GLY A 171 -8.21 -28.07 23.79
N LEU A 172 -8.86 -27.82 24.92
CA LEU A 172 -8.68 -26.58 25.69
C LEU A 172 -7.20 -26.50 26.09
N SER A 173 -6.41 -25.68 25.39
CA SER A 173 -5.05 -25.34 25.82
C SER A 173 -4.94 -23.84 26.05
N ASN A 174 -4.32 -23.54 27.19
CA ASN A 174 -4.37 -22.29 27.93
C ASN A 174 -4.00 -21.03 27.13
N LEU A 175 -4.74 -19.97 27.47
CA LEU A 175 -4.41 -18.58 27.22
C LEU A 175 -2.99 -18.26 27.72
N LEU A 176 -2.09 -17.83 26.84
CA LEU A 176 -0.90 -17.09 27.23
C LEU A 176 -0.83 -15.80 26.40
N MET A 177 -1.38 -14.73 26.96
CA MET A 177 -1.13 -13.36 26.52
C MET A 177 0.33 -13.01 26.86
N LEU A 178 1.22 -13.03 25.87
CA LEU A 178 2.53 -12.39 25.98
C LEU A 178 2.45 -11.01 25.34
N LEU A 179 2.13 -10.02 26.19
CA LEU A 179 2.48 -8.62 25.99
C LEU A 179 4.01 -8.51 25.91
N LEU A 180 4.55 -8.32 24.70
CA LEU A 180 5.90 -7.77 24.53
C LEU A 180 5.76 -6.30 24.15
N LEU A 181 5.73 -5.47 25.19
CA LEU A 181 6.07 -4.06 25.11
C LEU A 181 7.60 -3.92 24.91
N TYR A 182 7.98 -2.89 24.13
CA TYR A 182 9.33 -2.31 23.94
C TYR A 182 10.28 -3.05 22.97
N LYS A 183 11.01 -2.39 22.05
CA LYS A 183 11.63 -1.04 21.97
C LYS A 183 11.90 -0.76 20.47
N GLY A 184 11.72 0.43 19.88
CA GLY A 184 12.37 1.69 20.25
C GLY A 184 13.75 1.81 19.57
N ILE A 185 13.77 2.25 18.30
CA ILE A 185 14.55 3.34 17.65
C ILE A 185 13.91 3.56 16.28
#